data_AF-A2Y3L3-F1
#
_entry.id   AF-A2Y3L3-F1
#
_cell.length_a   1.000
_cell.length_b   1.000
_cell.length_c   1.000
_cell.angle_alpha   90.00
_cell.angle_beta   90.00
_cell.angle_gamma   90.00
#
_symmetry.space_group_name_H-M   'P 1'
#
loop_
_entity.id
_entity.type
_entity.pdbx_description
1 polymer ?
#
loop_
_entity_poly.entity_id
_entity_poly.type
_entity_poly.pdbx_seq_one_letter_code
_entity_poly.pdbx_strand_id
1 'polypeptide(L)'
;MERVAAYRKVLKTWSRWVEKHVDPKRSTVFFMSVSPVHMQSEGWGKPDAIKCFSETQPAINYTKKLEVGTDWDLFSTAHHVTKAMKRVPVHFINITALSEIRKDAHTSVNTLRQGKLLTKEQKANPRKFADCIHWCLPGLPDTWNEFIYGHIVSSPQRRPVEPIENQPQR
;
A
#
# COMPACT_ATOMS: atom_id res chain seq x y z
N MET A 1 -15.94 -4.33 18.61
CA MET A 1 -15.60 -3.01 18.05
C MET A 1 -15.55 -3.16 16.55
N GLU A 2 -16.29 -2.35 15.81
CA GLU A 2 -16.30 -2.40 14.34
C GLU A 2 -14.91 -2.19 13.73
N ARG A 3 -14.61 -2.89 12.63
CA ARG A 3 -13.29 -2.89 11.96
C ARG A 3 -12.76 -1.48 11.71
N VAL A 4 -13.59 -0.63 11.11
CA VAL A 4 -13.24 0.77 10.78
C VAL A 4 -13.02 1.61 12.05
N ALA A 5 -13.80 1.38 13.11
CA ALA A 5 -13.63 2.08 14.38
C ALA A 5 -12.32 1.70 15.08
N ALA A 6 -11.98 0.40 15.07
CA ALA A 6 -10.70 -0.10 15.58
C ALA A 6 -9.53 0.48 14.78
N TYR A 7 -9.61 0.46 13.45
CA TYR A 7 -8.57 1.02 12.58
C TYR A 7 -8.37 2.52 12.81
N ARG A 8 -9.46 3.28 12.94
CA ARG A 8 -9.40 4.72 13.30
C ARG A 8 -8.71 4.95 14.64
N LYS A 9 -8.97 4.10 15.65
CA LYS A 9 -8.32 4.20 16.97
C LYS A 9 -6.82 3.94 16.87
N VAL A 10 -6.40 2.94 16.08
CA VAL A 10 -5.00 2.65 15.79
C VAL A 10 -4.33 3.85 15.11
N LEU A 11 -4.91 4.36 14.02
CA LEU A 11 -4.33 5.48 13.27
C LEU A 11 -4.28 6.78 14.07
N LYS A 12 -5.28 7.08 14.90
CA LYS A 12 -5.21 8.23 15.82
C LYS A 12 -4.13 8.09 16.89
N THR A 13 -3.78 6.87 17.27
CA THR A 13 -2.70 6.62 18.22
C THR A 13 -1.35 6.80 17.54
N TRP A 14 -1.19 6.23 16.34
CA TRP A 14 -0.04 6.47 15.48
C TRP A 14 0.16 7.96 15.16
N SER A 15 -0.87 8.67 14.75
CA SER A 15 -0.75 10.08 14.37
C SER A 15 -0.34 10.97 15.54
N ARG A 16 -0.90 10.75 16.73
CA ARG A 16 -0.47 11.46 17.95
C ARG A 16 0.98 11.18 18.31
N TRP A 17 1.45 9.95 18.11
CA TRP A 17 2.85 9.60 18.32
C TRP A 17 3.75 10.33 17.32
N VAL A 18 3.42 10.31 16.02
CA VAL A 18 4.18 11.02 14.99
C VAL A 18 4.23 12.52 15.29
N GLU A 19 3.07 13.11 15.59
CA GLU A 19 2.93 14.52 15.97
C GLU A 19 3.68 14.89 17.25
N LYS A 20 4.04 13.94 18.11
CA LYS A 20 4.83 14.22 19.31
C LYS A 20 6.33 14.01 19.10
N HIS A 21 6.73 13.05 18.26
CA HIS A 21 8.09 12.52 18.26
C HIS A 21 8.88 12.76 16.97
N VAL A 22 8.23 13.04 15.85
CA VAL A 22 8.95 13.22 14.56
C VAL A 22 9.31 14.68 14.35
N ASP A 23 10.58 14.97 14.06
CA ASP A 23 11.01 16.29 13.61
C ASP A 23 10.84 16.42 12.09
N PRO A 24 9.89 17.23 11.59
CA PRO A 24 9.67 17.40 10.15
C PRO A 24 10.87 18.05 9.43
N LYS A 25 11.76 18.75 10.15
CA LYS A 25 13.00 19.28 9.57
C LYS A 25 14.02 18.18 9.28
N ARG A 26 13.95 17.03 9.97
CA ARG A 26 14.88 15.91 9.82
C ARG A 26 14.29 14.68 9.14
N SER A 27 12.98 14.50 9.20
CA SER A 27 12.28 13.34 8.64
C SER A 27 11.22 13.76 7.61
N THR A 28 10.93 12.89 6.65
CA THR A 28 9.74 12.93 5.80
C THR A 28 8.88 11.72 6.15
N VAL A 29 7.57 11.91 6.33
CA VAL A 29 6.66 10.80 6.68
C VAL A 29 5.79 10.47 5.48
N PHE A 30 5.78 9.18 5.13
CA PHE A 30 4.93 8.61 4.08
C PHE A 30 3.89 7.68 4.70
N PHE A 31 2.69 7.66 4.14
CA PHE A 31 1.67 6.69 4.47
C PHE A 31 1.15 6.06 3.18
N MET A 32 1.41 4.77 3.00
CA MET A 32 0.92 4.01 1.86
C MET A 32 -0.57 3.70 2.06
N SER A 33 -1.39 3.96 1.04
CA SER A 33 -2.80 3.58 1.08
C SER A 33 -2.99 2.06 0.97
N VAL A 34 -4.23 1.59 1.03
CA VAL A 34 -4.58 0.16 1.04
C VAL A 34 -4.08 -0.54 -0.22
N SER A 35 -3.26 -1.59 -0.07
CA SER A 35 -2.98 -2.55 -1.15
C SER A 35 -4.21 -3.46 -1.34
N PRO A 36 -4.81 -3.51 -2.54
CA PRO A 36 -5.97 -4.36 -2.80
C PRO A 36 -5.60 -5.84 -2.88
N VAL A 37 -6.62 -6.69 -2.89
CA VAL A 37 -6.53 -8.13 -3.13
C VAL A 37 -7.33 -8.48 -4.38
N HIS A 38 -7.08 -9.63 -5.01
CA HIS A 38 -7.80 -10.07 -6.21
C HIS A 38 -8.36 -11.49 -6.05
N MET A 39 -9.25 -11.66 -5.07
CA MET A 39 -9.80 -12.96 -4.69
C MET A 39 -11.09 -13.34 -5.45
N GLN A 40 -11.84 -12.36 -5.95
CA GLN A 40 -13.12 -12.55 -6.65
C GLN A 40 -13.02 -11.94 -8.04
N SER A 41 -13.01 -12.79 -9.06
CA SER A 41 -12.79 -12.37 -10.45
C SER A 41 -14.03 -11.78 -11.11
N GLU A 42 -15.20 -11.99 -10.50
CA GLU A 42 -16.44 -11.27 -10.78
C GLU A 42 -16.23 -9.75 -10.70
N GLY A 43 -15.38 -9.30 -9.76
CA GLY A 43 -15.07 -7.89 -9.51
C GLY A 43 -14.45 -7.15 -10.70
N TRP A 44 -13.93 -7.88 -11.70
CA TRP A 44 -13.45 -7.36 -12.97
C TRP A 44 -14.11 -8.00 -14.20
N GLY A 45 -15.30 -8.59 -14.02
CA GLY A 45 -16.13 -9.10 -15.13
C GLY A 45 -15.74 -10.49 -15.66
N LYS A 46 -15.04 -11.31 -14.87
CA LYS A 46 -14.68 -12.69 -15.24
C LYS A 46 -15.13 -13.70 -14.16
N PRO A 47 -16.42 -14.03 -14.05
CA PRO A 47 -16.94 -14.92 -13.00
C PRO A 47 -16.34 -16.33 -13.05
N ASP A 48 -15.98 -16.85 -14.22
CA ASP A 48 -15.46 -18.21 -14.35
C ASP A 48 -13.95 -18.33 -14.07
N ALA A 49 -13.24 -17.20 -13.90
CA ALA A 49 -11.83 -17.21 -13.59
C ALA A 49 -11.56 -17.65 -12.14
N ILE A 50 -10.35 -18.14 -11.88
CA ILE A 50 -9.95 -18.59 -10.54
C ILE A 50 -9.12 -17.51 -9.88
N LYS A 51 -9.75 -16.64 -9.08
CA LYS A 51 -9.07 -15.53 -8.40
C LYS A 51 -8.20 -14.77 -9.42
N CYS A 52 -6.95 -14.46 -9.08
CA CYS A 52 -5.93 -13.87 -9.97
C CYS A 52 -5.15 -14.88 -10.84
N PHE A 53 -5.40 -16.20 -10.78
CA PHE A 53 -4.47 -17.21 -11.31
C PHE A 53 -4.21 -17.14 -12.82
N SER A 54 -5.27 -16.92 -13.62
CA SER A 54 -5.19 -16.88 -15.08
C SER A 54 -5.18 -15.46 -15.64
N GLU A 55 -4.92 -14.45 -14.79
CA GLU A 55 -4.89 -13.06 -15.21
C GLU A 55 -3.46 -12.66 -15.58
N THR A 56 -3.25 -12.30 -16.85
CA THR A 56 -1.93 -11.93 -17.38
C THR A 56 -1.88 -10.51 -17.95
N GLN A 57 -3.00 -9.78 -17.84
CA GLN A 57 -3.15 -8.41 -18.31
C GLN A 57 -3.89 -7.59 -17.25
N PRO A 58 -3.59 -6.28 -17.11
CA PRO A 58 -4.35 -5.40 -16.24
C PRO A 58 -5.83 -5.32 -16.65
N ALA A 59 -6.69 -4.89 -15.74
CA ALA A 59 -8.09 -4.58 -16.01
C ALA A 59 -8.20 -3.21 -16.70
N ILE A 60 -8.00 -3.15 -18.02
CA ILE A 60 -8.02 -1.89 -18.79
C ILE A 60 -9.40 -1.51 -19.33
N ASN A 61 -10.32 -2.47 -19.46
CA ASN A 61 -11.64 -2.27 -20.08
C ASN A 61 -12.78 -2.53 -19.09
N TYR A 62 -12.80 -1.81 -17.96
CA TYR A 62 -13.92 -1.85 -17.01
C TYR A 62 -14.86 -0.66 -17.23
N THR A 63 -16.16 -0.92 -17.34
CA THR A 63 -17.20 0.11 -17.49
C THR A 63 -17.88 0.46 -16.16
N LYS A 64 -17.63 -0.35 -15.13
CA LYS A 64 -18.14 -0.19 -13.76
C LYS A 64 -16.97 -0.18 -12.79
N LYS A 65 -17.22 0.33 -11.57
CA LYS A 65 -16.23 0.27 -10.48
C LYS A 65 -15.75 -1.18 -10.30
N LEU A 66 -14.43 -1.35 -10.15
CA LEU A 66 -13.86 -2.65 -9.81
C LEU A 66 -14.24 -3.02 -8.37
N GLU A 67 -14.75 -4.23 -8.18
CA GLU A 67 -15.19 -4.74 -6.88
C GLU A 67 -14.31 -5.91 -6.44
N VAL A 68 -13.04 -5.59 -6.14
CA VAL A 68 -12.01 -6.61 -5.85
C VAL A 68 -11.85 -6.92 -4.35
N GLY A 69 -12.74 -6.39 -3.51
CA GLY A 69 -12.73 -6.60 -2.05
C GLY A 69 -11.97 -5.53 -1.26
N THR A 70 -11.59 -4.42 -1.90
CA THR A 70 -10.99 -3.25 -1.22
C THR A 70 -11.98 -2.62 -0.25
N ASP A 71 -11.57 -2.49 1.02
CA ASP A 71 -12.29 -1.72 2.01
C ASP A 71 -11.96 -0.22 1.87
N TRP A 72 -12.79 0.49 1.10
CA TRP A 72 -12.67 1.92 0.87
C TRP A 72 -12.93 2.78 2.12
N ASP A 73 -13.57 2.23 3.16
CA ASP A 73 -13.74 2.94 4.43
C ASP A 73 -12.45 2.98 5.24
N LEU A 74 -11.61 1.93 5.16
CA LEU A 74 -10.26 1.95 5.71
C LEU A 74 -9.37 2.95 4.96
N PHE A 75 -9.46 2.98 3.63
CA PHE A 75 -8.79 3.99 2.82
C PHE A 75 -9.18 5.40 3.25
N SER A 76 -10.49 5.69 3.29
CA SER A 76 -11.03 7.00 3.67
C SER A 76 -10.62 7.38 5.09
N THR A 77 -10.67 6.43 6.02
CA THR A 77 -10.23 6.64 7.40
C THR A 77 -8.74 6.98 7.48
N ALA A 78 -7.89 6.28 6.73
CA ALA A 78 -6.46 6.57 6.70
C ALA A 78 -6.19 7.96 6.14
N HIS A 79 -6.76 8.27 4.97
CA HIS A 79 -6.63 9.56 4.32
C HIS A 79 -7.10 10.71 5.23
N HIS A 80 -8.24 10.57 5.91
CA HIS A 80 -8.73 11.59 6.84
C HIS A 80 -7.82 11.78 8.05
N VAL A 81 -7.31 10.71 8.66
CA VAL A 81 -6.44 10.83 9.82
C VAL A 81 -5.10 11.46 9.45
N THR A 82 -4.49 11.05 8.33
CA THR A 82 -3.21 11.62 7.87
C THR A 82 -3.36 13.08 7.45
N LYS A 83 -4.45 13.42 6.74
CA LYS A 83 -4.73 14.80 6.31
C LYS A 83 -5.03 15.75 7.48
N ALA A 84 -5.55 15.24 8.60
CA ALA A 84 -5.85 16.04 9.78
C ALA A 84 -4.62 16.39 10.64
N MET A 85 -3.46 15.81 10.35
CA MET A 85 -2.20 16.14 11.03
C MET A 85 -1.74 17.54 10.66
N LYS A 86 -1.27 18.30 11.65
CA LYS A 86 -0.94 19.72 11.55
C LYS A 86 0.56 20.01 11.65
N ARG A 87 1.28 19.37 12.58
CA ARG A 87 2.70 19.71 12.83
C ARG A 87 3.62 18.90 11.91
N VAL A 88 3.33 17.62 11.69
CA VAL A 88 4.10 16.75 10.79
C VAL A 88 3.30 16.47 9.53
N PRO A 89 3.69 17.01 8.35
CA PRO A 89 3.02 16.68 7.10
C PRO A 89 3.27 15.21 6.73
N VAL A 90 2.23 14.55 6.24
CA VAL A 90 2.29 13.17 5.76
C VAL A 90 2.01 13.15 4.26
N HIS A 91 2.94 12.58 3.50
CA HIS A 91 2.71 12.27 2.09
C HIS A 91 1.89 10.98 2.00
N PHE A 92 0.59 11.13 1.69
CA PHE A 92 -0.30 10.00 1.50
C PHE A 92 -0.13 9.44 0.09
N ILE A 93 0.53 8.29 -0.02
CA ILE A 93 0.81 7.65 -1.31
C ILE A 93 -0.41 6.83 -1.71
N ASN A 94 -1.24 7.44 -2.57
CA ASN A 94 -2.49 6.85 -3.03
C ASN A 94 -2.25 5.80 -4.12
N ILE A 95 -1.99 4.57 -3.69
CA ILE A 95 -1.76 3.41 -4.58
C ILE A 95 -3.02 2.58 -4.85
N THR A 96 -4.13 2.82 -4.13
CA THR A 96 -5.21 1.82 -4.05
C THR A 96 -5.88 1.60 -5.41
N ALA A 97 -6.42 2.65 -6.04
CA ALA A 97 -7.21 2.49 -7.27
C ALA A 97 -6.36 1.99 -8.46
N LEU A 98 -5.14 2.52 -8.63
CA LEU A 98 -4.23 2.04 -9.68
C LEU A 98 -3.83 0.58 -9.45
N SER A 99 -3.79 0.13 -8.19
CA SER A 99 -3.44 -1.25 -7.85
C SER A 99 -4.60 -2.21 -8.06
N GLU A 100 -5.86 -1.76 -7.96
CA GLU A 100 -7.05 -2.58 -8.27
C GLU A 100 -7.09 -2.97 -9.75
N ILE A 101 -6.45 -2.18 -10.61
CA ILE A 101 -6.35 -2.49 -12.04
C ILE A 101 -5.38 -3.65 -12.29
N ARG A 102 -4.46 -3.92 -11.36
CA ARG A 102 -3.30 -4.82 -11.58
C ARG A 102 -3.54 -6.27 -11.16
N LYS A 103 -4.69 -6.82 -11.53
CA LYS A 103 -5.03 -8.24 -11.30
C LYS A 103 -4.00 -9.25 -11.85
N ASP A 104 -3.14 -8.82 -12.76
CA ASP A 104 -2.05 -9.57 -13.40
C ASP A 104 -0.77 -9.68 -12.57
N ALA A 105 -0.59 -8.85 -11.54
CA ALA A 105 0.72 -8.63 -10.92
C ALA A 105 0.96 -9.47 -9.65
N HIS A 106 0.02 -10.32 -9.26
CA HIS A 106 0.13 -11.14 -8.05
C HIS A 106 1.05 -12.34 -8.23
N THR A 107 1.61 -12.82 -7.11
CA THR A 107 2.43 -14.05 -7.10
C THR A 107 1.65 -15.29 -7.49
N SER A 108 0.34 -15.33 -7.26
CA SER A 108 -0.53 -16.44 -7.63
C SER A 108 0.01 -17.74 -7.01
N VAL A 109 0.27 -18.78 -7.80
CA VAL A 109 0.87 -20.05 -7.32
C VAL A 109 2.40 -20.07 -7.42
N ASN A 110 3.02 -18.96 -7.81
CA ASN A 110 4.48 -18.81 -7.92
C ASN A 110 5.04 -18.18 -6.65
N THR A 111 4.67 -18.76 -5.50
CA THR A 111 5.02 -18.25 -4.17
C THR A 111 5.44 -19.38 -3.23
N LEU A 112 5.82 -19.01 -2.01
CA LEU A 112 6.16 -19.92 -0.92
C LEU A 112 4.94 -20.17 -0.03
N ARG A 113 4.83 -21.38 0.51
CA ARG A 113 3.93 -21.69 1.62
C ARG A 113 4.73 -22.41 2.69
N GLN A 114 4.69 -21.87 3.92
CA GLN A 114 5.48 -22.39 5.04
C GLN A 114 6.98 -22.50 4.70
N GLY A 115 7.52 -21.49 3.99
CA GLY A 115 8.93 -21.40 3.63
C GLY A 115 9.39 -22.30 2.47
N LYS A 116 8.49 -23.02 1.80
CA LYS A 116 8.83 -23.90 0.65
C LYS A 116 8.04 -23.51 -0.59
N LEU A 117 8.64 -23.71 -1.76
CA LEU A 117 7.95 -23.54 -3.04
C LEU A 117 6.78 -24.50 -3.13
N LEU A 118 5.68 -24.02 -3.73
CA LEU A 118 4.55 -24.89 -4.03
C LEU A 118 4.95 -26.02 -4.99
N THR A 119 4.56 -27.23 -4.63
CA THR A 119 4.70 -28.45 -5.47
C THR A 119 3.84 -28.34 -6.73
N LYS A 120 4.07 -29.21 -7.72
CA LYS A 120 3.28 -29.23 -8.96
C LYS A 120 1.80 -29.45 -8.66
N GLU A 121 1.49 -30.34 -7.72
CA GLU A 121 0.13 -30.68 -7.29
C GLU A 121 -0.56 -29.51 -6.60
N GLN A 122 0.20 -28.74 -5.80
CA GLN A 122 -0.33 -27.52 -5.17
C GLN A 122 -0.57 -26.41 -6.19
N LYS A 123 0.36 -26.21 -7.13
CA LYS A 123 0.21 -25.25 -8.24
C LYS A 123 -0.98 -25.59 -9.12
N ALA A 124 -1.30 -26.87 -9.31
CA ALA A 124 -2.47 -27.33 -10.05
C ALA A 124 -3.81 -27.04 -9.35
N ASN A 125 -3.82 -26.59 -8.08
CA ASN A 125 -5.04 -26.20 -7.35
C ASN A 125 -5.01 -24.71 -6.93
N PRO A 126 -5.11 -23.78 -7.89
CA PRO A 126 -5.06 -22.34 -7.62
C PRO A 126 -6.21 -21.85 -6.73
N ARG A 127 -7.38 -22.51 -6.74
CA ARG A 127 -8.49 -22.16 -5.83
C ARG A 127 -8.03 -22.20 -4.37
N LYS A 128 -7.21 -23.18 -4.01
CA LYS A 128 -6.66 -23.34 -2.65
C LYS A 128 -5.34 -22.60 -2.45
N PHE A 129 -4.47 -22.56 -3.45
CA PHE A 129 -3.06 -22.16 -3.27
C PHE A 129 -2.66 -20.84 -3.92
N ALA A 130 -3.49 -20.22 -4.77
CA ALA A 130 -3.15 -18.92 -5.34
C ALA A 130 -3.18 -17.83 -4.26
N ASP A 131 -2.06 -17.14 -4.14
CA ASP A 131 -1.87 -15.92 -3.37
C ASP A 131 -2.18 -14.70 -4.25
N CYS A 132 -3.33 -14.10 -4.00
CA CYS A 132 -3.80 -12.89 -4.68
C CYS A 132 -3.76 -11.67 -3.74
N ILE A 133 -2.76 -11.65 -2.85
CA ILE A 133 -2.47 -10.57 -1.90
C ILE A 133 -1.08 -10.01 -2.19
N HIS A 134 -0.08 -10.88 -2.31
CA HIS A 134 1.31 -10.48 -2.56
C HIS A 134 1.60 -10.31 -4.05
N TRP A 135 2.59 -9.46 -4.34
CA TRP A 135 2.95 -9.03 -5.69
C TRP A 135 4.28 -9.65 -6.13
N CYS A 136 4.40 -9.99 -7.41
CA CYS A 136 5.68 -10.34 -8.01
C CYS A 136 6.66 -9.15 -7.96
N LEU A 137 7.95 -9.46 -7.94
CA LEU A 137 9.05 -8.50 -8.16
C LEU A 137 9.96 -9.02 -9.29
N PRO A 138 10.34 -8.17 -10.28
CA PRO A 138 9.84 -6.81 -10.49
C PRO A 138 8.33 -6.79 -10.77
N GLY A 139 7.65 -5.70 -10.41
CA GLY A 139 6.19 -5.62 -10.50
C GLY A 139 5.56 -4.35 -9.92
N LEU A 140 4.30 -4.44 -9.53
CA LEU A 140 3.50 -3.30 -9.06
C LEU A 140 4.15 -2.49 -7.90
N PRO A 141 4.80 -3.12 -6.90
CA PRO A 141 5.48 -2.37 -5.85
C PRO A 141 6.60 -1.44 -6.36
N ASP A 142 7.14 -1.69 -7.56
CA ASP A 142 8.14 -0.78 -8.15
C ASP A 142 7.50 0.57 -8.49
N THR A 143 6.29 0.58 -9.07
CA THR A 143 5.52 1.80 -9.31
C THR A 143 5.18 2.54 -8.01
N TRP A 144 4.93 1.81 -6.92
CA TRP A 144 4.72 2.43 -5.61
C TRP A 144 5.97 3.15 -5.12
N ASN A 145 7.13 2.52 -5.32
CA ASN A 145 8.43 3.09 -4.98
C ASN A 145 8.78 4.29 -5.88
N GLU A 146 8.33 4.31 -7.14
CA GLU A 146 8.48 5.48 -8.02
C GLU A 146 7.75 6.72 -7.46
N PHE A 147 6.56 6.58 -6.86
CA PHE A 147 5.90 7.72 -6.21
C PHE A 147 6.68 8.22 -5.00
N ILE A 148 7.21 7.32 -4.17
CA ILE A 148 8.05 7.69 -3.02
C ILE A 148 9.32 8.39 -3.51
N TYR A 149 10.00 7.82 -4.51
CA TYR A 149 11.18 8.40 -5.13
C TYR A 149 10.89 9.80 -5.66
N GLY A 150 9.79 9.98 -6.40
CA GLY A 150 9.33 11.27 -6.89
C GLY A 150 9.20 12.32 -5.79
N HIS A 151 8.55 11.98 -4.68
CA HIS A 151 8.44 12.88 -3.53
C HIS A 151 9.79 13.21 -2.87
N ILE A 152 10.70 12.24 -2.81
CA ILE A 152 12.04 12.46 -2.23
C ILE A 152 12.83 13.43 -3.10
N VAL A 153 12.88 13.20 -4.42
CA VAL A 153 13.69 14.03 -5.33
C VAL A 153 13.07 15.40 -5.63
N SER A 154 11.75 15.54 -5.51
CA SER A 154 11.06 16.82 -5.64
C SER A 154 11.11 17.67 -4.36
N SER A 155 11.57 17.12 -3.25
CA SER A 155 11.66 17.85 -1.98
C SER A 155 12.83 18.84 -2.03
N PRO A 156 12.66 20.10 -1.61
CA PRO A 156 13.75 21.06 -1.53
C PRO A 156 14.91 20.49 -0.70
N GLN A 157 16.15 20.66 -1.19
CA GLN A 157 17.34 20.25 -0.44
C GLN A 157 17.29 20.90 0.94
N ARG A 158 17.28 20.07 1.99
CA ARG A 158 17.33 20.53 3.37
C ARG A 158 18.74 21.07 3.59
N ARG A 159 18.87 22.36 3.95
CA ARG A 159 20.17 22.93 4.32
C ARG A 159 20.78 22.07 5.43
N PRO A 160 22.09 21.77 5.39
CA PRO A 160 22.76 21.12 6.50
C PRO A 160 22.49 21.92 7.78
N VAL A 161 22.14 21.21 8.86
CA VAL A 161 22.11 21.83 10.18
C VAL A 161 23.57 22.09 10.54
N GLU A 162 23.98 23.36 10.60
CA GLU A 162 25.31 23.73 11.08
C GLU A 162 25.51 23.16 12.50
N PRO A 163 26.71 22.61 12.81
CA PRO A 163 27.04 22.21 14.16
C PRO A 163 26.90 23.43 15.09
N ILE A 164 26.29 23.23 16.26
CA ILE A 164 26.28 24.24 17.31
C ILE A 164 27.69 24.28 17.90
N GLU A 165 28.60 25.03 17.28
CA GLU A 165 29.88 25.41 17.87
C GLU A 165 29.73 26.75 18.60
N ASN A 166 29.88 26.67 19.92
CA ASN A 166 30.26 27.74 20.85
C ASN A 166 29.38 29.00 20.92
N GLN A 167 28.32 28.95 21.73
CA GLN A 167 27.87 30.15 22.47
C GLN A 167 28.57 30.19 23.84
N PRO A 168 29.25 31.29 24.20
CA PRO A 168 29.91 31.41 25.50
C PRO A 168 28.85 31.47 26.60
N GLN A 169 28.98 30.60 27.60
CA GLN A 169 28.20 30.66 28.83
C GLN A 169 28.53 31.97 29.56
N ARG A 170 27.48 32.73 29.89
CA ARG A 170 27.56 33.89 30.80
C ARG A 170 27.90 33.44 32.22
#